data_AF-A0A0P1E3S0-F1
#
_entry.id   AF-A0A0P1E3S0-F1
#
_cell.length_a   1.000
_cell.length_b   1.000
_cell.length_c   1.000
_cell.angle_alpha   90.00
_cell.angle_beta   90.00
_cell.angle_gamma   90.00
#
_symmetry.space_group_name_H-M   'P 1'
#
loop_
_entity.id
_entity.type
_entity.pdbx_description
1 polymer ?
#
loop_
_entity_poly.entity_id
_entity_poly.type
_entity_poly.pdbx_seq_one_letter_code
_entity_poly.pdbx_strand_id
1 'polypeptide(L)'
;MPLFEKIETIAKRIYRADEVLADNKIRNQLREWEEAGYGNLPVCMAKTQYSFSTDPTLRGAPTGHSVPVREVRLSAGAGFIVVVCGEIMTMPGLPRKPAAETICLNDAGEIEGLF
;
A
#
# COMPACT_ATOMS: atom_id res chain seq x y z
N MET A 1 -6.21 3.65 20.74
CA MET A 1 -6.92 3.29 19.49
C MET A 1 -6.39 1.95 19.04
N PRO A 2 -7.22 0.88 19.01
CA PRO A 2 -6.87 -0.41 18.42
C PRO A 2 -6.42 -0.27 16.97
N LEU A 3 -5.61 -1.20 16.49
CA LEU A 3 -5.03 -1.20 15.15
C LEU A 3 -6.11 -1.18 14.07
N PHE A 4 -7.18 -1.97 14.23
CA PHE A 4 -8.27 -1.97 13.25
C PHE A 4 -9.01 -0.62 13.21
N GLU A 5 -9.19 0.03 14.35
CA GLU A 5 -9.80 1.36 14.44
C GLU A 5 -8.91 2.43 13.76
N LYS A 6 -7.57 2.30 13.81
CA LYS A 6 -6.66 3.17 13.05
C LYS A 6 -6.87 3.05 11.55
N ILE A 7 -7.04 1.82 11.05
CA ILE A 7 -7.30 1.53 9.63
C ILE A 7 -8.63 2.16 9.21
N GLU A 8 -9.67 1.92 10.00
CA GLU A 8 -11.01 2.46 9.77
C GLU A 8 -11.03 3.99 9.80
N THR A 9 -10.28 4.60 10.72
CA THR A 9 -10.13 6.06 10.82
C THR A 9 -9.55 6.65 9.54
N ILE A 10 -8.49 6.05 8.99
CA ILE A 10 -7.90 6.53 7.72
C ILE A 10 -8.89 6.33 6.57
N ALA A 11 -9.52 5.15 6.47
CA ALA A 11 -10.45 4.85 5.40
C ALA A 11 -11.64 5.82 5.39
N LYS A 12 -12.24 6.09 6.55
CA LYS A 12 -13.41 6.99 6.65
C LYS A 12 -13.02 8.46 6.52
N ARG A 13 -11.99 8.92 7.25
CA ARG A 13 -11.68 10.36 7.34
C ARG A 13 -10.85 10.88 6.18
N ILE A 14 -9.99 10.05 5.59
CA ILE A 14 -9.11 10.45 4.49
C ILE A 14 -9.64 9.95 3.16
N TYR A 15 -10.04 8.67 3.08
CA TYR A 15 -10.45 8.06 1.80
C TYR A 15 -11.95 8.20 1.50
N ARG A 16 -12.75 8.67 2.46
CA ARG A 16 -14.22 8.79 2.35
C ARG A 16 -14.90 7.44 2.03
N ALA A 17 -14.31 6.36 2.53
CA ALA A 17 -14.90 5.04 2.46
C ALA A 17 -16.02 4.92 3.49
N ASP A 18 -17.05 4.14 3.18
CA ASP A 18 -18.15 3.86 4.10
C ASP A 18 -17.73 2.83 5.16
N GLU A 19 -16.90 1.86 4.76
CA GLU A 19 -16.45 0.77 5.61
C GLU A 19 -15.09 0.18 5.19
N VAL A 20 -14.51 -0.59 6.11
CA VAL A 20 -13.33 -1.42 5.88
C VAL A 20 -13.73 -2.89 5.97
N LEU A 21 -13.51 -3.63 4.89
CA LEU A 21 -13.78 -5.06 4.82
C LEU A 21 -12.51 -5.84 5.15
N ALA A 22 -12.56 -6.70 6.16
CA ALA A 22 -11.43 -7.54 6.55
C ALA A 22 -11.90 -8.88 7.11
N ASP A 23 -11.29 -9.95 6.64
CA ASP A 23 -11.56 -11.32 7.08
C ASP A 23 -11.21 -11.52 8.57
N ASN A 24 -11.85 -12.52 9.18
CA ASN A 24 -11.59 -12.90 10.57
C ASN A 24 -10.11 -13.19 10.84
N LYS A 25 -9.38 -13.76 9.86
CA LYS A 25 -7.94 -14.02 9.97
C LYS A 25 -7.16 -12.73 10.21
N ILE A 26 -7.48 -11.67 9.47
CA ILE A 26 -6.80 -10.37 9.57
C ILE A 26 -7.14 -9.70 10.91
N ARG A 27 -8.42 -9.74 11.31
CA ARG A 27 -8.87 -9.21 12.61
C ARG A 27 -8.18 -9.91 13.78
N ASN A 28 -8.07 -11.23 13.72
CA ASN A 28 -7.36 -12.01 14.75
C ASN A 28 -5.87 -11.69 14.78
N GLN A 29 -5.22 -11.60 13.62
CA GLN A 29 -3.79 -11.26 13.53
C GLN A 29 -3.49 -9.86 14.09
N LEU A 30 -4.35 -8.86 13.84
CA LEU A 30 -4.22 -7.54 14.44
C LEU A 30 -4.37 -7.60 15.96
N ARG A 31 -5.33 -8.38 16.48
CA ARG A 31 -5.52 -8.56 17.92
C ARG A 31 -4.31 -9.25 18.58
N GLU A 32 -3.76 -10.29 17.96
CA GLU A 32 -2.54 -10.95 18.43
C GLU A 32 -1.36 -9.97 18.52
N TRP A 33 -1.23 -9.04 17.57
CA TRP A 33 -0.20 -8.01 17.62
C TRP A 33 -0.46 -6.93 18.67
N GLU A 34 -1.73 -6.61 18.95
CA GLU A 34 -2.09 -5.75 20.08
C GLU A 34 -1.67 -6.40 21.41
N GLU A 35 -1.97 -7.68 21.60
CA GLU A 35 -1.59 -8.47 22.79
C GLU A 35 -0.06 -8.60 22.92
N ALA A 36 0.66 -8.72 21.81
CA ALA A 36 2.12 -8.76 21.77
C ALA A 36 2.80 -7.39 21.99
N GLY A 37 2.04 -6.32 22.24
CA GLY A 37 2.56 -4.98 22.56
C GLY A 37 2.75 -4.05 21.35
N TYR A 38 2.38 -4.48 20.15
CA TYR A 38 2.48 -3.67 18.92
C TYR A 38 1.25 -2.78 18.67
N GLY A 39 0.25 -2.79 19.55
CA GLY A 39 -0.99 -2.02 19.37
C GLY A 39 -0.80 -0.50 19.26
N ASN A 40 0.32 0.03 19.76
CA ASN A 40 0.64 1.45 19.66
C ASN A 40 1.24 1.84 18.31
N LEU A 41 1.69 0.89 17.49
CA LEU A 41 2.32 1.20 16.20
C LEU A 41 1.35 1.88 15.23
N PRO A 42 1.81 2.87 14.44
CA PRO A 42 1.05 3.43 13.34
C PRO A 42 0.80 2.39 12.23
N VAL A 43 -0.18 2.69 11.37
CA VAL A 43 -0.54 1.86 10.21
C VAL A 43 -0.11 2.54 8.91
N CYS A 44 0.36 1.74 7.94
CA CYS A 44 0.77 2.16 6.61
C CYS A 44 -0.19 1.52 5.59
N MET A 45 -1.00 2.34 4.93
CA MET A 45 -2.00 1.86 3.96
C MET A 45 -1.36 1.65 2.58
N ALA A 46 -1.24 0.41 2.15
CA ALA A 46 -0.76 0.04 0.82
C ALA A 46 -1.94 -0.23 -0.10
N LYS A 47 -2.28 0.76 -0.93
CA LYS A 47 -3.34 0.71 -1.95
C LYS A 47 -2.87 1.39 -3.24
N THR A 48 -3.71 1.38 -4.27
CA THR A 48 -3.49 2.17 -5.48
C THR A 48 -3.30 3.66 -5.17
N GLN A 49 -2.30 4.27 -5.79
CA GLN A 49 -2.02 5.71 -5.72
C GLN A 49 -2.94 6.54 -6.62
N TYR A 50 -3.65 5.91 -7.56
CA TYR A 50 -4.44 6.61 -8.58
C TYR A 50 -5.83 7.07 -8.10
N SER A 51 -6.29 6.58 -6.95
CA SER A 51 -7.64 6.81 -6.41
C SER A 51 -7.64 6.86 -4.89
N PHE A 52 -8.65 7.49 -4.28
CA PHE A 52 -8.91 7.36 -2.84
C PHE A 52 -9.47 5.99 -2.46
N SER A 53 -10.20 5.34 -3.37
CA SER A 53 -10.66 3.96 -3.20
C SER A 53 -9.53 2.96 -3.50
N THR A 54 -9.86 1.66 -3.48
CA THR A 54 -8.96 0.59 -3.94
C THR A 54 -9.03 0.33 -5.44
N ASP A 55 -9.91 1.02 -6.17
CA ASP A 55 -10.06 0.93 -7.62
C ASP A 55 -9.34 2.13 -8.30
N PRO A 56 -8.30 1.90 -9.13
CA PRO A 56 -7.55 2.97 -9.80
C PRO A 56 -8.37 3.79 -10.81
N THR A 57 -9.53 3.29 -11.25
CA THR A 57 -10.38 3.95 -12.26
C THR A 57 -11.34 4.98 -11.66
N LEU A 58 -11.62 4.88 -10.35
CA LEU A 58 -12.47 5.81 -9.62
C LEU A 58 -11.73 7.12 -9.29
N ARG A 59 -11.71 8.03 -10.25
CA ARG A 59 -11.00 9.32 -10.13
C ARG A 59 -11.82 10.37 -9.37
N GLY A 60 -11.12 11.42 -8.91
CA GLY A 60 -11.73 12.53 -8.18
C GLY A 60 -11.87 12.22 -6.69
N ALA A 61 -13.04 12.47 -6.11
CA ALA A 61 -13.32 12.24 -4.69
C ALA A 61 -14.46 11.23 -4.52
N PRO A 62 -14.21 9.92 -4.77
CA PRO A 62 -15.24 8.90 -4.69
C PRO A 62 -15.80 8.75 -3.27
N THR A 63 -17.09 8.40 -3.19
CA THR A 63 -17.85 8.11 -1.96
C THR A 63 -18.64 6.80 -2.18
N GLY A 64 -19.16 6.18 -1.13
CA GLY A 64 -19.95 4.95 -1.29
C GLY A 64 -19.11 3.72 -1.61
N HIS A 65 -17.80 3.76 -1.31
CA HIS A 65 -16.88 2.66 -1.56
C HIS A 65 -16.41 2.03 -0.26
N SER A 66 -16.07 0.75 -0.32
CA SER A 66 -15.47 0.01 0.78
C SER A 66 -13.99 -0.24 0.51
N VAL A 67 -13.20 -0.33 1.59
CA VAL A 67 -11.77 -0.63 1.51
C VAL A 67 -11.54 -2.07 1.95
N PRO A 68 -11.37 -3.03 1.01
CA PRO A 68 -10.96 -4.38 1.36
C PRO A 68 -9.52 -4.38 1.87
N VAL A 69 -9.26 -5.14 2.94
CA VAL A 69 -7.92 -5.46 3.43
C VAL A 69 -7.66 -6.92 3.11
N ARG A 70 -6.62 -7.20 2.32
CA ARG A 70 -6.26 -8.55 1.88
C ARG A 70 -5.28 -9.22 2.83
N GLU A 71 -4.33 -8.44 3.35
CA GLU A 71 -3.33 -8.92 4.30
C GLU A 71 -2.77 -7.77 5.13
N VAL A 72 -2.12 -8.13 6.23
CA VAL A 72 -1.38 -7.21 7.09
C VAL A 72 0.02 -7.76 7.32
N ARG A 73 1.03 -6.89 7.37
CA ARG A 73 2.43 -7.24 7.62
C ARG A 73 3.01 -6.38 8.73
N LEU A 74 3.67 -6.99 9.70
CA LEU A 74 4.34 -6.28 10.78
C LEU A 74 5.76 -5.88 10.35
N SER A 75 6.01 -4.58 10.26
CA SER A 75 7.35 -4.02 10.04
C SER A 75 7.92 -3.50 11.37
N ALA A 76 8.18 -4.43 12.30
CA ALA A 76 8.58 -4.10 13.68
C ALA A 76 9.83 -3.21 13.75
N GLY A 77 10.84 -3.46 12.91
CA GLY A 77 12.06 -2.65 12.88
C GLY A 77 11.84 -1.21 12.40
N ALA A 78 10.87 -0.99 11.51
CA ALA A 78 10.51 0.34 11.03
C ALA A 78 9.43 1.01 11.91
N GLY A 79 8.79 0.25 12.79
CA GLY A 79 7.79 0.75 13.74
C GLY A 79 6.41 1.01 13.12
N PHE A 80 5.94 0.20 12.17
CA PHE A 80 4.58 0.31 11.64
C PHE A 80 4.01 -1.04 11.14
N ILE A 81 2.71 -1.06 10.93
CA ILE A 81 1.99 -2.21 10.34
C ILE A 81 1.54 -1.84 8.93
N VAL A 82 1.97 -2.62 7.94
CA VAL A 82 1.56 -2.46 6.55
C VAL A 82 0.21 -3.15 6.36
N VAL A 83 -0.75 -2.40 5.83
CA VAL A 83 -2.13 -2.84 5.56
C VAL A 83 -2.31 -2.86 4.06
N VAL A 84 -2.40 -4.05 3.48
CA VAL A 84 -2.44 -4.23 2.02
C VAL A 84 -3.89 -4.36 1.57
N CYS A 85 -4.35 -3.37 0.80
CA CYS A 85 -5.75 -3.27 0.37
C CYS A 85 -5.99 -3.80 -1.06
N GLY A 86 -4.93 -4.09 -1.81
CA GLY A 86 -5.02 -4.50 -3.20
C GLY A 86 -3.76 -5.23 -3.63
N GLU A 87 -3.56 -5.36 -4.93
CA GLU A 87 -2.31 -5.91 -5.47
C GLU A 87 -1.23 -4.82 -5.45
N ILE A 88 -0.15 -5.10 -4.72
CA ILE A 88 0.98 -4.19 -4.58
C ILE A 88 2.19 -4.84 -5.24
N MET A 89 2.69 -4.19 -6.29
CA MET A 89 3.89 -4.63 -6.99
C MET A 89 5.11 -4.32 -6.13
N THR A 90 5.72 -5.37 -5.57
CA THR A 90 6.95 -5.26 -4.76
C THR A 90 8.21 -5.49 -5.58
N MET A 91 8.08 -6.03 -6.79
CA MET A 91 9.17 -6.28 -7.73
C MET A 91 8.71 -5.92 -9.14
N PRO A 92 9.09 -4.75 -9.69
CA PRO A 92 8.73 -4.37 -11.04
C PRO A 92 9.53 -5.19 -12.07
N GLY A 93 8.86 -5.58 -13.15
CA GLY A 93 9.50 -6.22 -14.30
C GLY A 93 10.05 -5.22 -15.31
N LEU A 94 10.86 -5.70 -16.25
CA LEU A 94 11.32 -4.90 -17.38
C LEU A 94 10.22 -4.75 -18.45
N PRO A 95 10.15 -3.62 -19.16
CA PRO A 95 9.23 -3.47 -20.29
C PRO A 95 9.69 -4.30 -21.50
N ARG A 96 8.81 -4.42 -22.51
CA ARG A 96 9.10 -5.17 -23.75
C ARG A 96 10.38 -4.72 -24.46
N LYS A 97 10.73 -3.43 -24.36
CA LYS A 97 11.99 -2.85 -24.83
C LYS A 97 12.67 -2.17 -23.63
N PRO A 98 13.60 -2.84 -22.93
CA PRO A 98 14.29 -2.28 -21.79
C PRO A 98 15.19 -1.11 -22.19
N ALA A 99 15.25 -0.05 -21.37
CA ALA A 99 16.18 1.07 -21.57
C ALA A 99 17.65 0.61 -21.62
N ALA A 100 17.97 -0.53 -21.00
CA ALA A 100 19.29 -1.14 -21.06
C ALA A 100 19.80 -1.44 -22.49
N GLU A 101 18.90 -1.60 -23.47
CA GLU A 101 19.29 -1.79 -24.88
C GLU A 101 19.88 -0.52 -25.51
N THR A 102 19.57 0.66 -24.95
CA THR A 102 19.98 1.98 -25.48
C THR A 102 20.96 2.71 -24.57
N ILE A 103 21.21 2.22 -23.36
CA ILE A 103 22.19 2.81 -22.43
C ILE A 103 23.61 2.44 -22.92
N CYS A 104 24.42 3.45 -23.23
CA CYS A 104 25.80 3.27 -23.70
C CYS A 104 26.70 4.45 -23.32
N LEU A 105 28.00 4.34 -23.63
CA LEU A 105 28.94 5.46 -23.60
C LEU A 105 29.17 5.95 -25.03
N ASN A 106 29.12 7.25 -25.25
CA ASN A 106 29.47 7.86 -26.53
C ASN A 106 30.99 8.00 -26.71
N ASP A 107 31.42 8.54 -27.84
CA ASP A 107 32.84 8.71 -28.18
C ASP A 107 33.60 9.63 -27.21
N ALA A 108 32.90 10.54 -26.52
CA ALA A 108 33.47 11.39 -25.47
C ALA A 108 33.53 10.68 -24.10
N GLY A 109 33.06 9.43 -24.00
CA GLY A 109 32.96 8.69 -22.76
C GLY A 109 31.79 9.13 -21.86
N GLU A 110 30.81 9.83 -22.42
CA GLU A 110 29.61 10.30 -21.70
C GLU A 110 28.47 9.28 -21.82
N ILE A 111 27.63 9.20 -20.80
CA ILE A 111 26.50 8.26 -20.76
C ILE A 111 25.34 8.80 -21.62
N GLU A 112 24.87 8.00 -22.57
CA GLU A 112 23.65 8.25 -23.35
C GLU A 112 22.56 7.22 -23.01
N GLY A 113 21.29 7.61 -23.16
CA GLY A 113 20.13 6.71 -22.99
C GLY A 113 19.69 6.43 -21.55
N LEU A 114 20.33 7.03 -20.53
CA LEU A 114 19.99 6.85 -19.11
C LEU A 114 18.86 7.78 -18.61
N PHE A 115 18.68 8.93 -19.27
CA PHE A 115 17.65 9.93 -18.97
C PHE A 115 17.11 10.58 -20.24
#